data_AF-A0A1Q5TD76-F1
#
_entry.id   AF-A0A1Q5TD76-F1
#
_cell.length_a   1.000
_cell.length_b   1.000
_cell.length_c   1.000
_cell.angle_alpha   90.00
_cell.angle_beta   90.00
_cell.angle_gamma   90.00
#
_symmetry.space_group_name_H-M   'P 1'
#
loop_
_entity.id
_entity.type
_entity.pdbx_description
1 polymer ?
#
loop_
_entity_poly.entity_id
_entity_poly.type
_entity_poly.pdbx_seq_one_letter_code
_entity_poly.pdbx_strand_id
1 'polypeptide(L)'
;MNMFRILLDEAHTIRELSNQQTKAVLSLQALRHWSITGTPIQNRLEDLLSVTKFLRLFPYDNLARLSPHVISPMKNRERARPCKPESLD
;
A
#
# COMPACT_ATOMS: atom_id res chain seq x y z
N MET A 1 -20.12 15.88 9.77
CA MET A 1 -18.72 16.35 9.93
C MET A 1 -18.14 16.55 8.55
N ASN A 2 -17.66 17.76 8.22
CA ASN A 2 -17.05 18.05 6.92
C ASN A 2 -15.54 18.30 7.12
N MET A 3 -14.71 17.27 6.96
CA MET A 3 -13.26 17.39 7.14
C MET A 3 -12.58 17.80 5.84
N PHE A 4 -11.74 18.84 5.88
CA PHE A 4 -10.97 19.25 4.72
C PHE A 4 -9.80 18.30 4.40
N ARG A 5 -9.11 17.83 5.44
CA ARG A 5 -7.96 16.93 5.32
C ARG A 5 -7.93 15.93 6.47
N ILE A 6 -7.52 14.70 6.18
CA ILE A 6 -7.14 13.70 7.17
C ILE A 6 -5.67 13.36 6.92
N LEU A 7 -4.88 13.38 7.99
CA LEU A 7 -3.48 12.94 8.01
C LEU A 7 -3.40 11.67 8.85
N LEU A 8 -2.87 10.61 8.26
CA LEU A 8 -2.60 9.36 8.94
C LEU A 8 -1.10 9.26 9.16
N ASP A 9 -0.68 9.39 10.41
CA ASP A 9 0.70 9.13 10.81
C ASP A 9 0.92 7.63 10.98
N GLU A 10 2.15 7.18 10.75
CA GLU A 10 2.54 5.77 10.68
C GLU A 10 1.54 4.90 9.91
N ALA A 11 1.32 5.26 8.64
CA ALA A 11 0.30 4.65 7.78
C ALA A 11 0.42 3.12 7.61
N HIS A 12 1.54 2.51 7.99
CA HIS A 12 1.67 1.05 8.07
C HIS A 12 0.68 0.42 9.08
N THR A 13 0.09 1.22 9.98
CA THR A 13 -0.96 0.81 10.93
C THR A 13 -2.22 0.26 10.24
N ILE A 14 -2.59 0.77 9.06
CA ILE A 14 -3.82 0.38 8.33
C ILE A 14 -3.63 -0.76 7.32
N ARG A 15 -2.47 -1.44 7.33
CA ARG A 15 -2.10 -2.49 6.37
C ARG A 15 -3.16 -3.59 6.17
N GLU A 16 -3.82 -3.97 7.25
CA GLU A 16 -4.79 -5.07 7.26
C GLU A 16 -6.21 -4.54 7.05
N LEU A 17 -6.78 -4.79 5.87
CA LEU A 17 -8.12 -4.32 5.51
C LEU A 17 -9.24 -5.02 6.32
N SER A 18 -8.98 -6.21 6.88
CA SER A 18 -9.95 -6.92 7.70
C SER A 18 -10.15 -6.28 9.08
N ASN A 19 -9.16 -5.55 9.59
CA ASN A 19 -9.18 -4.90 10.89
C ASN A 19 -10.28 -3.82 10.98
N GLN A 20 -10.97 -3.76 12.12
CA GLN A 20 -12.01 -2.76 12.38
C GLN A 20 -11.47 -1.34 12.37
N GLN A 21 -10.24 -1.13 12.90
CA GLN A 21 -9.59 0.18 12.89
C GLN A 21 -9.39 0.69 11.45
N THR A 22 -8.85 -0.16 10.57
CA THR A 22 -8.69 0.16 9.15
C THR A 22 -10.02 0.50 8.49
N LYS A 23 -11.07 -0.29 8.73
CA LYS A 23 -12.41 -0.03 8.20
C LYS A 23 -12.97 1.32 8.67
N ALA A 24 -12.80 1.64 9.95
CA ALA A 24 -13.21 2.92 10.50
C ALA A 24 -12.46 4.09 9.84
N VAL A 25 -11.12 4.00 9.73
CA VAL A 25 -10.29 5.03 9.07
C VAL A 25 -10.68 5.22 7.60
N LEU A 26 -10.90 4.13 6.86
CA LEU A 26 -11.31 4.18 5.46
C LEU A 26 -12.73 4.74 5.25
N SER A 27 -13.61 4.63 6.25
CA SER A 27 -14.95 5.21 6.20
C SER A 27 -14.99 6.72 6.37
N LEU A 28 -13.92 7.32 6.92
CA LEU A 28 -13.83 8.76 7.13
C LEU A 28 -13.91 9.50 5.79
N GLN A 29 -14.68 10.60 5.79
CA GLN A 29 -14.88 11.44 4.62
C GLN A 29 -14.08 12.73 4.75
N ALA A 30 -13.15 12.95 3.83
CA ALA A 30 -12.44 14.21 3.68
C ALA A 30 -12.13 14.51 2.21
N LEU A 31 -11.88 15.78 1.90
CA LEU A 31 -11.46 16.21 0.57
C LEU A 31 -10.02 15.76 0.25
N ARG A 32 -9.17 15.63 1.27
CA ARG A 32 -7.75 15.28 1.10
C ARG A 32 -7.33 14.24 2.13
N HIS A 33 -6.64 13.19 1.67
CA HIS A 33 -6.10 12.13 2.51
C HIS A 33 -4.58 12.10 2.33
N TRP A 34 -3.86 12.16 3.44
CA TRP A 34 -2.40 12.20 3.46
C TRP A 34 -1.91 11.09 4.38
N SER A 35 -1.04 10.21 3.89
CA SER A 35 -0.36 9.20 4.69
C SER A 35 1.09 9.62 4.89
N ILE A 36 1.54 9.57 6.14
CA ILE A 36 2.93 9.80 6.53
C ILE A 36 3.43 8.47 7.10
N THR A 37 4.56 7.99 6.60
CA THR A 37 5.18 6.75 7.08
C THR A 37 6.65 6.73 6.70
N GLY A 38 7.51 6.36 7.65
CA GLY A 38 8.91 6.07 7.36
C GLY A 38 9.12 4.73 6.67
N THR A 39 8.12 3.83 6.73
CA THR A 39 8.17 2.48 6.17
C THR A 39 6.90 2.22 5.35
N PRO A 40 6.86 2.64 4.06
CA PRO A 40 5.65 2.51 3.24
C PRO A 40 5.29 1.06 2.90
N ILE A 41 6.27 0.15 2.90
CA ILE A 41 6.10 -1.29 2.66
C ILE A 41 6.90 -2.01 3.73
N GLN A 42 6.23 -2.74 4.62
CA GLN A 42 6.89 -3.51 5.68
C GLN A 42 6.89 -5.00 5.39
N ASN A 43 5.71 -5.60 5.24
CA ASN A 43 5.57 -7.05 5.26
C ASN A 43 5.21 -7.61 3.89
N ARG A 44 4.24 -6.99 3.21
CA ARG A 44 3.72 -7.50 1.94
C ARG A 44 3.47 -6.36 0.98
N LEU A 45 3.60 -6.64 -0.32
CA LEU A 45 3.18 -5.71 -1.37
C LEU A 45 1.68 -5.38 -1.30
N GLU A 46 0.91 -6.24 -0.64
CA GLU A 46 -0.51 -6.03 -0.32
C GLU A 46 -0.74 -4.86 0.65
N ASP A 47 0.26 -4.51 1.47
CA ASP A 47 0.19 -3.35 2.39
C ASP A 47 -0.03 -2.05 1.58
N LEU A 48 0.49 -1.99 0.35
CA LEU A 48 0.33 -0.84 -0.55
C LEU A 48 -1.15 -0.60 -0.91
N LEU A 49 -1.97 -1.66 -0.99
CA LEU A 49 -3.39 -1.53 -1.30
C LEU A 49 -4.13 -0.74 -0.22
N SER A 50 -3.79 -0.95 1.05
CA SER A 50 -4.44 -0.24 2.15
C SER A 50 -4.18 1.28 2.07
N VAL A 51 -2.95 1.64 1.73
CA VAL A 51 -2.51 3.04 1.58
C VAL A 51 -3.13 3.67 0.33
N THR A 52 -3.11 2.99 -0.83
CA THR A 52 -3.73 3.52 -2.05
C THR A 52 -5.24 3.70 -1.89
N LYS A 53 -5.90 2.79 -1.16
CA LYS A 53 -7.32 2.88 -0.85
C LYS A 53 -7.63 4.04 0.11
N PHE A 54 -6.80 4.27 1.12
CA PHE A 54 -6.93 5.42 2.01
C PHE A 54 -6.73 6.74 1.26
N LEU A 55 -5.75 6.81 0.37
CA LEU A 55 -5.51 7.98 -0.48
C LEU A 55 -6.57 8.18 -1.57
N ARG A 56 -7.50 7.21 -1.73
CA ARG A 56 -8.53 7.18 -2.78
C ARG A 56 -7.96 7.33 -4.19
N LEU A 57 -6.83 6.66 -4.43
CA LEU A 57 -6.11 6.74 -5.71
C LEU A 57 -6.81 5.88 -6.77
N PHE A 58 -7.79 6.44 -7.46
CA PHE A 58 -8.44 5.77 -8.59
C PHE A 58 -7.49 5.67 -9.79
N PRO A 59 -7.40 4.51 -10.50
CA PRO A 59 -8.14 3.26 -10.35
C PRO A 59 -7.44 2.19 -9.48
N TYR A 60 -6.44 2.58 -8.68
CA TYR A 60 -5.57 1.69 -7.91
C TYR A 60 -6.00 1.48 -6.45
N ASP A 61 -7.23 1.87 -6.13
CA ASP A 61 -7.91 1.66 -4.85
C ASP A 61 -8.46 0.23 -4.70
N ASN A 62 -8.35 -0.58 -5.76
CA ASN A 62 -8.78 -1.98 -5.79
C ASN A 62 -7.61 -2.90 -6.16
N LEU A 63 -7.52 -4.03 -5.44
CA LEU A 63 -6.54 -5.09 -5.68
C LEU A 63 -6.57 -5.61 -7.12
N ALA A 64 -7.75 -5.76 -7.72
CA ALA A 64 -7.88 -6.28 -9.08
C ALA A 64 -7.18 -5.38 -10.12
N ARG A 65 -7.09 -4.08 -9.86
CA ARG A 65 -6.42 -3.11 -10.72
C ARG A 65 -4.97 -2.89 -10.33
N LEU A 66 -4.68 -2.83 -9.03
CA LEU A 66 -3.33 -2.65 -8.49
C LEU A 66 -2.44 -3.87 -8.75
N SER A 67 -2.96 -5.08 -8.61
CA SER A 67 -2.20 -6.32 -8.70
C SER A 67 -1.46 -6.51 -10.03
N PRO A 68 -2.11 -6.44 -11.20
CA PRO A 68 -1.41 -6.62 -12.48
C PRO A 68 -0.41 -5.50 -12.80
N HIS A 69 -0.62 -4.28 -12.30
CA HIS A 69 0.21 -3.11 -12.66
C HIS A 69 1.36 -2.85 -11.68
N VAL A 70 1.22 -3.26 -10.43
CA VAL A 70 2.20 -2.98 -9.37
C VAL A 70 2.72 -4.27 -8.75
N ILE A 71 1.83 -5.12 -8.23
CA ILE A 71 2.25 -6.30 -7.45
C ILE A 71 2.94 -7.34 -8.34
N SER A 72 2.34 -7.69 -9.48
CA SER A 72 2.88 -8.70 -10.40
C SER A 72 4.25 -8.33 -10.98
N PRO A 73 4.46 -7.09 -11.50
CA PRO A 73 5.78 -6.66 -11.95
C PRO A 73 6.83 -6.67 -10.83
N MET A 74 6.46 -6.30 -9.60
CA MET A 74 7.38 -6.30 -8.47
C MET A 74 7.81 -7.71 -8.07
N LYS A 75 6.86 -8.66 -7.96
CA LYS A 75 7.17 -10.07 -7.69
C LYS A 75 8.04 -10.70 -8.79
N ASN A 76 7.80 -10.35 -10.05
CA ASN A 76 8.58 -10.86 -11.18
C ASN A 76 9.99 -10.29 -11.20
N ARG A 77 10.20 -9.03 -10.79
CA ARG A 77 11.53 -8.42 -10.66
C ARG A 77 12.38 -9.08 -9.57
N GLU A 78 11.77 -9.55 -8.48
CA GLU A 78 12.49 -10.34 -7.46
C GLU A 78 12.97 -11.68 -8.01
N ARG A 79 12.13 -12.38 -8.80
CA ARG A 79 12.53 -13.64 -9.48
C ARG A 79 13.57 -13.44 -10.58
N ALA A 80 13.53 -12.29 -11.26
CA ALA A 80 14.43 -11.98 -12.36
C ALA A 80 15.81 -11.47 -11.91
N ARG A 81 16.11 -11.44 -10.59
CA ARG A 81 17.50 -11.36 -10.14
C ARG A 81 18.10 -12.76 -10.28
N PRO A 82 18.98 -13.02 -11.27
CA PRO A 82 19.80 -14.20 -11.16
C PRO A 82 20.70 -13.96 -9.95
N CYS A 83 20.67 -14.84 -8.96
CA CYS A 83 21.86 -15.02 -8.14
C CYS A 83 22.98 -15.32 -9.12
N LYS A 84 23.89 -14.36 -9.36
CA LYS A 84 25.15 -14.73 -9.99
C LYS A 84 25.75 -15.78 -9.07
N PRO A 85 26.06 -17.00 -9.55
CA PRO A 85 27.00 -17.82 -8.82
C PRO A 85 28.28 -16.99 -8.79
N GLU A 86 28.71 -16.65 -7.59
CA GLU A 86 30.07 -16.18 -7.36
C GLU A 86 30.96 -17.34 -7.80
N SER A 87 31.47 -17.24 -9.03
CA SER A 87 32.43 -18.19 -9.57
C SER A 87 33.68 -18.07 -8.71
N LEU A 88 34.10 -19.21 -8.16
CA LEU A 88 35.43 -19.45 -7.62
C LEU A 88 36.49 -18.76 -8.50
N ASP A 89 37.28 -17.89 -7.88
CA ASP A 89 38.71 -17.68 -8.13
C ASP A 89 39.38 -17.37 -6.78
#